data_AF-A0A8J2WDP2-F1
#
_entry.id   AF-A0A8J2WDP2-F1
#
_cell.length_a   1.000
_cell.length_b   1.000
_cell.length_c   1.000
_cell.angle_alpha   90.00
_cell.angle_beta   90.00
_cell.angle_gamma   90.00
#
_symmetry.space_group_name_H-M   'P 1'
#
loop_
_entity.id
_entity.type
_entity.pdbx_description
1 polymer ?
#
loop_
_entity_poly.entity_id
_entity_poly.type
_entity_poly.pdbx_seq_one_letter_code
_entity_poly.pdbx_strand_id
1 'polypeptide(L)'
;MVEGWRLIVDGLEAKCALRYVIFSQTEDLNKLRPFLPNTGVKIYKIPYKEIELWSNVDTPPGIIGVFDTPTADNVKWLSQPMPIHLICDNVRTPGNLGGILRAAAGVGCEKVLLTKGCVDLWDPKVVRSGAGAHFRQPIISSIDWEELPNHLAKETTIFIADSNGKLMNDDFESENDLVCNIPVVPYYSVDFGILKHITLIIGGETEGISENSYRLAANKNGLRLNIPLQKGVDSLNTGMATAVIAFEMRKQLIQVQAKAHLDKQGMNKEASSVNTVGGAVAVQSAGVDPRPPHPAPPLLTAPAGGPLTQLANRICQLSFDNRTAFAQHLVFLESSWPLTLQRAGPAVCKCVVD
;
A
#
# COMPACT_ATOMS: atom_id res chain seq x y z
N MET A 1 -26.00 0.76 -0.41
CA MET A 1 -26.34 1.89 0.49
C MET A 1 -25.13 2.20 1.35
N VAL A 2 -24.80 3.47 1.56
CA VAL A 2 -23.70 3.90 2.44
C VAL A 2 -24.21 4.93 3.44
N GLU A 3 -23.67 4.89 4.66
CA GLU A 3 -24.06 5.78 5.75
C GLU A 3 -22.92 6.76 6.07
N GLY A 4 -23.27 8.03 6.26
CA GLY A 4 -22.35 9.08 6.70
C GLY A 4 -21.66 9.83 5.56
N TRP A 5 -21.44 11.13 5.78
CA TRP A 5 -21.00 12.06 4.74
C TRP A 5 -19.65 11.68 4.11
N ARG A 6 -18.67 11.19 4.90
CA ARG A 6 -17.35 10.82 4.39
C ARG A 6 -17.41 9.71 3.35
N LEU A 7 -18.18 8.65 3.64
CA LEU A 7 -18.29 7.49 2.74
C LEU A 7 -19.08 7.84 1.46
N ILE A 8 -20.02 8.79 1.56
CA ILE A 8 -20.71 9.33 0.38
C ILE A 8 -19.74 10.15 -0.47
N VAL A 9 -18.89 10.99 0.14
CA VAL A 9 -17.85 11.75 -0.57
C VAL A 9 -16.87 10.80 -1.25
N ASP A 10 -16.40 9.75 -0.57
CA ASP A 10 -15.52 8.73 -1.15
C ASP A 10 -16.11 8.12 -2.44
N GLY A 11 -17.41 7.79 -2.43
CA GLY A 11 -18.11 7.26 -3.61
C GLY A 11 -18.22 8.28 -4.74
N LEU A 12 -18.45 9.56 -4.42
CA LEU A 12 -18.51 10.65 -5.40
C LEU A 12 -17.13 10.91 -6.03
N GLU A 13 -16.05 10.94 -5.24
CA GLU A 13 -14.68 11.11 -5.72
C GLU A 13 -14.23 9.96 -6.62
N ALA A 14 -14.69 8.74 -6.32
CA ALA A 14 -14.53 7.56 -7.16
C ALA A 14 -15.40 7.57 -8.43
N LYS A 15 -16.18 8.62 -8.66
CA LYS A 15 -17.10 8.78 -9.80
C LYS A 15 -18.20 7.72 -9.85
N CYS A 16 -18.59 7.16 -8.71
CA CYS A 16 -19.74 6.27 -8.63
C CYS A 16 -21.04 7.06 -8.81
N ALA A 17 -22.03 6.45 -9.44
CA ALA A 17 -23.31 7.10 -9.74
C ALA A 17 -24.19 7.16 -8.47
N LEU A 18 -24.21 8.33 -7.81
CA LEU A 18 -25.12 8.61 -6.70
C LEU A 18 -26.55 8.83 -7.23
N ARG A 19 -27.52 8.07 -6.74
CA ARG A 19 -28.94 8.17 -7.12
C ARG A 19 -29.77 8.94 -6.10
N TYR A 20 -29.54 8.66 -4.82
CA TYR A 20 -30.33 9.20 -3.74
C TYR A 20 -29.45 9.70 -2.59
N VAL A 21 -29.81 10.85 -2.04
CA VAL A 21 -29.32 11.33 -0.75
C VAL A 21 -30.51 11.46 0.17
N ILE A 22 -30.45 10.79 1.31
CA ILE A 22 -31.49 10.80 2.33
C ILE A 22 -30.87 11.36 3.59
N PHE A 23 -31.46 12.39 4.18
CA PHE A 23 -30.87 13.09 5.32
C PHE A 23 -31.94 13.54 6.32
N SER A 24 -31.54 13.73 7.57
CA SER A 24 -32.43 14.29 8.59
C SER A 24 -32.13 15.75 8.92
N GLN A 25 -30.85 16.07 9.14
CA GLN A 25 -30.38 17.39 9.52
C GLN A 25 -29.81 18.13 8.30
N THR A 26 -30.17 19.41 8.13
CA THR A 26 -29.75 20.21 6.97
C THR A 26 -28.24 20.44 6.98
N GLU A 27 -27.64 20.45 8.17
CA GLU A 27 -26.21 20.59 8.42
C GLU A 27 -25.40 19.48 7.73
N ASP A 28 -25.90 18.24 7.74
CA ASP A 28 -25.21 17.12 7.10
C ASP A 28 -25.30 17.19 5.57
N LEU A 29 -26.44 17.63 5.04
CA LEU A 29 -26.56 17.90 3.61
C LEU A 29 -25.62 19.03 3.17
N ASN A 30 -25.50 20.09 3.97
CA ASN A 30 -24.63 21.23 3.65
C ASN A 30 -23.15 20.83 3.54
N LYS A 31 -22.69 19.83 4.33
CA LYS A 31 -21.34 19.25 4.19
C LYS A 31 -21.14 18.54 2.85
N LEU A 32 -22.21 17.94 2.31
CA LEU A 32 -22.16 17.16 1.07
C LEU A 32 -22.35 18.04 -0.18
N ARG A 33 -23.07 19.17 -0.08
CA ARG A 33 -23.37 20.08 -1.21
C ARG A 33 -22.18 20.40 -2.13
N PRO A 34 -20.95 20.69 -1.63
CA PRO A 34 -19.82 20.99 -2.50
C PRO A 34 -19.42 19.86 -3.45
N PHE A 35 -19.79 18.62 -3.12
CA PHE A 35 -19.41 17.41 -3.86
C PHE A 35 -20.57 16.87 -4.72
N LEU A 36 -21.80 17.35 -4.51
CA LEU A 36 -22.96 16.85 -5.23
C LEU A 36 -22.94 17.29 -6.70
N PRO A 37 -23.31 16.40 -7.63
CA PRO A 37 -23.48 16.79 -9.03
C PRO A 37 -24.69 17.72 -9.17
N ASN A 38 -24.63 18.62 -10.17
CA ASN A 38 -25.66 19.62 -10.42
C ASN A 38 -27.02 19.03 -10.84
N THR A 39 -27.04 17.81 -11.37
CA THR A 39 -28.26 17.12 -11.82
C THR A 39 -28.20 15.61 -11.54
N GLY A 40 -29.36 14.94 -11.50
CA GLY A 40 -29.46 13.49 -11.44
C GLY A 40 -29.57 12.85 -10.05
N VAL A 41 -29.24 13.58 -8.97
CA VAL A 41 -29.39 13.10 -7.58
C VAL A 41 -30.73 13.55 -7.01
N LYS A 42 -31.52 12.60 -6.49
CA LYS A 42 -32.75 12.88 -5.74
C LYS A 42 -32.43 13.05 -4.26
N ILE A 43 -32.88 14.14 -3.67
CA ILE A 43 -32.58 14.50 -2.29
C ILE A 43 -33.87 14.43 -1.46
N TYR A 44 -33.88 13.63 -0.40
CA TYR A 44 -35.03 13.43 0.48
C TYR A 44 -34.69 13.79 1.92
N LYS A 45 -35.54 14.62 2.55
CA LYS A 45 -35.46 14.93 3.98
C LYS A 45 -36.45 14.05 4.74
N ILE A 46 -35.98 13.32 5.74
CA ILE A 46 -36.81 12.45 6.58
C ILE A 46 -36.52 12.67 8.08
N PRO A 47 -37.46 12.36 8.99
CA PRO A 47 -37.21 12.37 10.43
C PRO A 47 -36.06 11.43 10.83
N TYR A 48 -35.27 11.80 11.85
CA TYR A 48 -34.13 11.00 12.31
C TYR A 48 -34.56 9.59 12.74
N LYS A 49 -35.74 9.46 13.36
CA LYS A 49 -36.33 8.17 13.74
C LYS A 49 -36.54 7.21 12.56
N GLU A 50 -36.79 7.72 11.36
CA GLU A 50 -36.91 6.88 10.16
C GLU A 50 -35.54 6.38 9.69
N ILE A 51 -34.48 7.20 9.84
CA ILE A 51 -33.10 6.78 9.57
C ILE A 51 -32.66 5.68 10.55
N GLU A 52 -33.04 5.79 11.83
CA GLU A 52 -32.76 4.77 12.85
C GLU A 52 -33.34 3.39 12.47
N LEU A 53 -34.47 3.34 11.78
CA LEU A 53 -35.06 2.07 11.32
C LEU A 53 -34.27 1.39 10.18
N TRP A 54 -33.47 2.16 9.42
CA TRP A 54 -32.74 1.65 8.25
C TRP A 54 -31.24 1.46 8.50
N SER A 55 -30.71 2.12 9.53
CA SER A 55 -29.30 2.03 9.87
C SER A 55 -28.98 0.74 10.61
N ASN A 56 -27.76 0.23 10.40
CA ASN A 56 -27.24 -0.95 11.10
C ASN A 56 -26.30 -0.60 12.27
N VAL A 57 -26.38 0.63 12.80
CA VAL A 57 -25.61 1.07 13.97
C VAL A 57 -26.49 1.80 14.99
N ASP A 58 -26.09 1.72 16.25
CA ASP A 58 -26.81 2.31 17.39
C ASP A 58 -26.91 3.83 17.30
N THR A 59 -25.92 4.49 16.69
CA THR A 59 -25.89 5.95 16.49
C THR A 59 -25.71 6.29 15.00
N PRO A 60 -26.81 6.34 14.23
CA PRO A 60 -26.76 6.65 12.80
C PRO A 60 -26.22 8.04 12.53
N PRO A 61 -25.42 8.25 11.47
CA PRO A 61 -24.87 9.56 11.13
C PRO A 61 -25.92 10.55 10.58
N GLY A 62 -27.19 10.16 10.47
CA GLY A 62 -28.28 11.05 10.02
C GLY A 62 -28.30 11.37 8.52
N ILE A 63 -27.41 10.76 7.73
CA ILE A 63 -27.33 10.90 6.27
C ILE A 63 -26.94 9.59 5.60
N ILE A 64 -27.61 9.27 4.49
CA ILE A 64 -27.47 8.05 3.71
C ILE A 64 -27.30 8.42 2.23
N GLY A 65 -26.35 7.76 1.56
CA GLY A 65 -26.21 7.79 0.12
C GLY A 65 -26.55 6.44 -0.50
N VAL A 66 -27.26 6.47 -1.63
CA VAL A 66 -27.55 5.26 -2.41
C VAL A 66 -26.92 5.42 -3.79
N PHE A 67 -25.92 4.60 -4.04
CA PHE A 67 -25.21 4.52 -5.31
C PHE A 67 -25.69 3.33 -6.13
N ASP A 68 -25.52 3.41 -7.45
CA ASP A 68 -25.51 2.20 -8.28
C ASP A 68 -24.35 1.30 -7.82
N THR A 69 -24.58 -0.02 -7.78
CA THR A 69 -23.55 -0.97 -7.39
C THR A 69 -22.40 -0.93 -8.40
N PRO A 70 -21.17 -0.56 -7.99
CA PRO A 70 -20.05 -0.53 -8.89
C PRO A 70 -19.68 -1.96 -9.32
N THR A 71 -19.32 -2.11 -10.59
CA THR A 71 -18.77 -3.34 -11.15
C THR A 71 -17.26 -3.22 -11.28
N ALA A 72 -16.56 -4.34 -11.39
CA ALA A 72 -15.10 -4.36 -11.58
C ALA A 72 -14.64 -3.51 -12.78
N ASP A 73 -15.46 -3.43 -13.84
CA ASP A 73 -15.17 -2.64 -15.04
C ASP A 73 -15.39 -1.13 -14.85
N ASN A 74 -16.26 -0.75 -13.91
CA ASN A 74 -16.63 0.64 -13.67
C ASN A 74 -15.80 1.31 -12.59
N VAL A 75 -15.14 0.55 -11.72
CA VAL A 75 -14.22 1.09 -10.72
C VAL A 75 -12.92 1.49 -11.39
N LYS A 76 -12.55 2.78 -11.24
CA LYS A 76 -11.32 3.32 -11.82
C LYS A 76 -10.28 3.54 -10.74
N TRP A 77 -9.06 3.15 -11.07
CA TRP A 77 -7.90 3.49 -10.28
C TRP A 77 -7.61 4.99 -10.34
N LEU A 78 -7.31 5.60 -9.19
CA LEU A 78 -6.83 6.99 -9.11
C LEU A 78 -5.34 7.10 -9.48
N SER A 79 -4.59 6.01 -9.36
CA SER A 79 -3.17 5.90 -9.69
C SER A 79 -2.90 4.55 -10.35
N GLN A 80 -1.70 4.34 -10.92
CA GLN A 80 -1.33 3.01 -11.42
C GLN A 80 -1.39 1.97 -10.29
N PRO A 81 -2.12 0.85 -10.45
CA PRO A 81 -2.17 -0.19 -9.43
C PRO A 81 -0.83 -0.93 -9.35
N MET A 82 -0.55 -1.51 -8.18
CA MET A 82 0.52 -2.49 -8.02
C MET A 82 0.07 -3.82 -8.63
N PRO A 83 0.97 -4.60 -9.26
CA PRO A 83 0.68 -5.91 -9.86
C PRO A 83 0.49 -7.00 -8.78
N ILE A 84 -0.46 -6.77 -7.88
CA ILE A 84 -0.81 -7.60 -6.74
C ILE A 84 -2.30 -7.91 -6.84
N HIS A 85 -2.67 -9.19 -6.90
CA HIS A 85 -4.04 -9.66 -6.70
C HIS A 85 -4.17 -10.24 -5.29
N LEU A 86 -5.31 -10.00 -4.65
CA LEU A 86 -5.68 -10.73 -3.43
C LEU A 86 -6.82 -11.68 -3.73
N ILE A 87 -6.70 -12.92 -3.27
CA ILE A 87 -7.80 -13.89 -3.27
C ILE A 87 -8.25 -14.06 -1.83
N CYS A 88 -9.52 -13.77 -1.55
CA CYS A 88 -10.16 -14.15 -0.30
C CYS A 88 -10.85 -15.50 -0.51
N ASP A 89 -10.40 -16.50 0.23
CA ASP A 89 -10.93 -17.85 0.20
C ASP A 89 -11.84 -18.07 1.42
N ASN A 90 -13.14 -18.11 1.19
CA ASN A 90 -14.14 -18.42 2.21
C ASN A 90 -14.06 -17.51 3.47
N VAL A 91 -13.77 -16.22 3.28
CA VAL A 91 -13.76 -15.22 4.35
C VAL A 91 -15.20 -14.85 4.72
N ARG A 92 -15.69 -15.38 5.85
CA ARG A 92 -17.10 -15.28 6.26
C ARG A 92 -17.40 -14.15 7.26
N THR A 93 -16.38 -13.57 7.88
CA THR A 93 -16.55 -12.52 8.88
C THR A 93 -16.55 -11.14 8.22
N PRO A 94 -17.65 -10.36 8.31
CA PRO A 94 -17.75 -9.05 7.65
C PRO A 94 -16.60 -8.09 7.96
N GLY A 95 -16.19 -8.03 9.23
CA GLY A 95 -15.11 -7.15 9.68
C GLY A 95 -13.76 -7.52 9.07
N ASN A 96 -13.51 -8.81 8.87
CA ASN A 96 -12.25 -9.27 8.28
C ASN A 96 -12.23 -9.03 6.78
N LEU A 97 -13.33 -9.32 6.07
CA LEU A 97 -13.41 -8.98 4.65
C LEU A 97 -13.22 -7.48 4.43
N GLY A 98 -13.93 -6.62 5.17
CA GLY A 98 -13.74 -5.17 5.03
C GLY A 98 -12.32 -4.72 5.40
N GLY A 99 -11.71 -5.31 6.43
CA GLY A 99 -10.30 -5.06 6.78
C GLY A 99 -9.33 -5.42 5.66
N ILE A 100 -9.52 -6.60 5.03
CA ILE A 100 -8.74 -7.05 3.87
C ILE A 100 -8.92 -6.10 2.69
N LEU A 101 -10.17 -5.74 2.35
CA LEU A 101 -10.46 -4.79 1.27
C LEU A 101 -9.78 -3.44 1.53
N ARG A 102 -9.83 -2.96 2.77
CA ARG A 102 -9.18 -1.70 3.16
C ARG A 102 -7.66 -1.77 3.02
N ALA A 103 -7.04 -2.88 3.43
CA ALA A 103 -5.61 -3.11 3.23
C ALA A 103 -5.26 -3.16 1.73
N ALA A 104 -6.04 -3.88 0.93
CA ALA A 104 -5.85 -4.00 -0.51
C ALA A 104 -5.92 -2.64 -1.23
N ALA A 105 -6.89 -1.80 -0.86
CA ALA A 105 -7.04 -0.46 -1.41
C ALA A 105 -5.86 0.44 -1.00
N GLY A 106 -5.38 0.34 0.24
CA GLY A 106 -4.21 1.08 0.71
C GLY A 106 -2.91 0.64 0.04
N VAL A 107 -2.80 -0.65 -0.27
CA VAL A 107 -1.69 -1.23 -1.06
C VAL A 107 -1.81 -0.89 -2.55
N GLY A 108 -3.00 -0.57 -3.03
CA GLY A 108 -3.28 -0.37 -4.44
C GLY A 108 -3.19 -1.67 -5.24
N CYS A 109 -3.64 -2.79 -4.68
CA CYS A 109 -3.70 -4.09 -5.36
C CYS A 109 -4.54 -4.00 -6.64
N GLU A 110 -4.08 -4.49 -7.79
CA GLU A 110 -4.81 -4.42 -9.07
C GLU A 110 -6.23 -5.02 -9.06
N LYS A 111 -6.53 -5.96 -8.14
CA LYS A 111 -7.91 -6.42 -7.87
C LYS A 111 -7.97 -7.33 -6.65
N VAL A 112 -9.18 -7.46 -6.11
CA VAL A 112 -9.53 -8.46 -5.11
C VAL A 112 -10.54 -9.45 -5.69
N LEU A 113 -10.28 -10.74 -5.49
CA LEU A 113 -11.10 -11.86 -5.96
C LEU A 113 -11.69 -12.55 -4.73
N LEU A 114 -13.02 -12.69 -4.65
CA LEU A 114 -13.69 -13.41 -3.56
C LEU A 114 -14.27 -14.70 -4.11
N THR A 115 -13.84 -15.83 -3.54
CA THR A 115 -14.41 -17.14 -3.90
C THR A 115 -15.85 -17.26 -3.41
N LYS A 116 -16.63 -18.15 -4.03
CA LYS A 116 -17.93 -18.56 -3.47
C LYS A 116 -17.74 -19.05 -2.04
N GLY A 117 -18.64 -18.61 -1.14
CA GLY A 117 -18.57 -18.88 0.29
C GLY A 117 -18.03 -17.71 1.13
N CYS A 118 -17.45 -16.68 0.50
CA CYS A 118 -17.20 -15.41 1.18
C CYS A 118 -18.52 -14.72 1.58
N VAL A 119 -18.45 -13.91 2.64
CA VAL A 119 -19.57 -13.05 3.05
C VAL A 119 -19.94 -12.06 1.94
N ASP A 120 -21.22 -11.66 1.91
CA ASP A 120 -21.71 -10.68 0.93
C ASP A 120 -20.88 -9.40 0.98
N LEU A 121 -20.29 -9.04 -0.17
CA LEU A 121 -19.47 -7.85 -0.36
C LEU A 121 -20.21 -6.57 0.02
N TRP A 122 -21.53 -6.54 -0.20
CA TRP A 122 -22.37 -5.38 0.02
C TRP A 122 -23.11 -5.39 1.35
N ASP A 123 -22.80 -6.36 2.23
CA ASP A 123 -23.28 -6.37 3.59
C ASP A 123 -22.92 -5.04 4.29
N PRO A 124 -23.85 -4.39 5.02
CA PRO A 124 -23.61 -3.10 5.65
C PRO A 124 -22.39 -3.08 6.59
N LYS A 125 -22.05 -4.20 7.24
CA LYS A 125 -20.86 -4.31 8.09
C LYS A 125 -19.58 -4.41 7.26
N VAL A 126 -19.60 -5.09 6.11
CA VAL A 126 -18.46 -5.11 5.17
C VAL A 126 -18.21 -3.73 4.59
N VAL A 127 -19.26 -3.04 4.11
CA VAL A 127 -19.18 -1.67 3.57
C VAL A 127 -18.61 -0.70 4.61
N ARG A 128 -19.06 -0.80 5.85
CA ARG A 128 -18.59 0.04 6.96
C ARG A 128 -17.13 -0.23 7.33
N SER A 129 -16.75 -1.51 7.48
CA SER A 129 -15.38 -1.91 7.83
C SER A 129 -14.38 -1.67 6.68
N GLY A 130 -14.84 -1.78 5.44
CA GLY A 130 -14.08 -1.46 4.23
C GLY A 130 -13.77 0.03 4.07
N ALA A 131 -14.50 0.91 4.76
CA ALA A 131 -14.25 2.35 4.80
C ALA A 131 -14.00 2.97 3.40
N GLY A 132 -14.86 2.62 2.43
CA GLY A 132 -14.82 3.13 1.06
C GLY A 132 -13.87 2.39 0.12
N ALA A 133 -13.24 1.28 0.56
CA ALA A 133 -12.43 0.43 -0.30
C ALA A 133 -13.20 -0.10 -1.53
N HIS A 134 -14.50 -0.35 -1.39
CA HIS A 134 -15.40 -0.79 -2.46
C HIS A 134 -15.42 0.09 -3.69
N PHE A 135 -15.08 1.37 -3.54
CA PHE A 135 -15.07 2.35 -4.63
C PHE A 135 -13.68 2.58 -5.23
N ARG A 136 -12.63 2.01 -4.63
CA ARG A 136 -11.23 2.36 -4.92
C ARG A 136 -10.47 1.27 -5.68
N GLN A 137 -11.04 0.07 -5.75
CA GLN A 137 -10.44 -1.08 -6.44
C GLN A 137 -11.50 -1.99 -7.05
N PRO A 138 -11.25 -2.58 -8.23
CA PRO A 138 -11.99 -3.73 -8.72
C PRO A 138 -12.07 -4.86 -7.70
N ILE A 139 -13.29 -5.28 -7.41
CA ILE A 139 -13.60 -6.46 -6.59
C ILE A 139 -14.51 -7.35 -7.42
N ILE A 140 -14.10 -8.61 -7.61
CA ILE A 140 -14.90 -9.62 -8.28
C ILE A 140 -15.30 -10.64 -7.23
N SER A 141 -16.61 -10.81 -7.01
CA SER A 141 -17.14 -11.67 -5.96
C SER A 141 -17.83 -12.91 -6.50
N SER A 142 -18.00 -13.92 -5.64
CA SER A 142 -18.75 -15.15 -5.94
C SER A 142 -18.18 -15.97 -7.08
N ILE A 143 -16.85 -16.00 -7.20
CA ILE A 143 -16.13 -16.73 -8.25
C ILE A 143 -16.02 -18.21 -7.87
N ASP A 144 -16.33 -19.09 -8.82
CA ASP A 144 -16.03 -20.52 -8.71
C ASP A 144 -14.52 -20.78 -8.84
N TRP A 145 -14.02 -21.81 -8.16
CA TRP A 145 -12.59 -22.16 -8.22
C TRP A 145 -12.14 -22.56 -9.62
N GLU A 146 -13.05 -23.10 -10.42
CA GLU A 146 -12.84 -23.46 -11.82
C GLU A 146 -12.66 -22.23 -12.73
N GLU A 147 -13.32 -21.12 -12.41
CA GLU A 147 -13.27 -19.87 -13.18
C GLU A 147 -12.17 -18.93 -12.69
N LEU A 148 -11.76 -19.05 -11.42
CA LEU A 148 -10.78 -18.18 -10.78
C LEU A 148 -9.48 -18.01 -11.58
N PRO A 149 -8.86 -19.05 -12.18
CA PRO A 149 -7.65 -18.90 -12.98
C PRO A 149 -7.81 -17.96 -14.18
N ASN A 150 -9.02 -17.78 -14.72
CA ASN A 150 -9.29 -16.88 -15.85
C ASN A 150 -9.18 -15.40 -15.45
N HIS A 151 -9.26 -15.09 -14.16
CA HIS A 151 -9.15 -13.74 -13.63
C HIS A 151 -7.71 -13.37 -13.23
N LEU A 152 -6.78 -14.34 -13.22
CA LEU A 152 -5.39 -14.13 -12.85
C LEU A 152 -4.53 -13.64 -14.01
N ALA A 153 -3.42 -12.97 -13.69
CA ALA A 153 -2.41 -12.66 -14.71
C ALA A 153 -1.74 -13.96 -15.20
N LYS A 154 -1.38 -14.00 -16.50
CA LYS A 154 -0.77 -15.19 -17.12
C LYS A 154 0.50 -15.64 -16.40
N GLU A 155 1.34 -14.69 -16.02
CA GLU A 155 2.62 -14.89 -15.33
C GLU A 155 2.52 -14.35 -13.89
N THR A 156 1.66 -14.97 -13.08
CA THR A 156 1.54 -14.65 -11.65
C THR A 156 2.21 -15.71 -10.77
N THR A 157 2.88 -15.25 -9.72
CA THR A 157 3.39 -16.11 -8.65
C THR A 157 2.37 -16.17 -7.52
N ILE A 158 2.01 -17.39 -7.12
CA ILE A 158 0.99 -17.62 -6.09
C ILE A 158 1.65 -17.73 -4.71
N PHE A 159 1.10 -16.99 -3.76
CA PHE A 159 1.45 -17.03 -2.35
C PHE A 159 0.22 -17.34 -1.51
N ILE A 160 0.38 -18.11 -0.45
CA ILE A 160 -0.66 -18.38 0.54
C ILE A 160 -0.23 -17.74 1.85
N ALA A 161 -1.06 -16.91 2.47
CA ALA A 161 -0.83 -16.49 3.85
C ALA A 161 -1.21 -17.63 4.80
N ASP A 162 -0.21 -18.30 5.36
CA ASP A 162 -0.40 -19.48 6.21
C ASP A 162 0.20 -19.23 7.60
N SER A 163 -0.64 -19.31 8.63
CA SER A 163 -0.21 -19.21 10.03
C SER A 163 0.48 -20.49 10.50
N ASN A 164 0.35 -21.60 9.77
CA ASN A 164 1.04 -22.84 10.07
C ASN A 164 2.54 -22.70 9.77
N GLY A 165 3.28 -22.23 10.78
CA GLY A 165 4.73 -22.02 10.72
C GLY A 165 5.55 -23.29 10.92
N LYS A 166 4.96 -24.49 10.82
CA LYS A 166 5.73 -25.73 10.83
C LYS A 166 6.60 -25.79 9.57
N LEU A 167 7.82 -25.26 9.72
CA LEU A 167 8.93 -25.47 8.81
C LEU A 167 9.15 -26.99 8.69
N MET A 168 9.68 -27.46 7.57
CA MET A 168 9.74 -28.87 7.13
C MET A 168 10.40 -29.91 8.08
N ASN A 169 10.66 -29.58 9.35
CA ASN A 169 11.47 -30.34 10.29
C ASN A 169 10.71 -30.88 11.53
N ASP A 170 9.39 -30.71 11.65
CA ASP A 170 8.64 -31.25 12.79
C ASP A 170 7.67 -32.35 12.33
N ASP A 171 7.93 -33.58 12.80
CA ASP A 171 7.26 -34.87 12.51
C ASP A 171 5.76 -34.91 12.87
N PHE A 172 4.94 -34.11 12.18
CA PHE A 172 3.49 -34.27 12.17
C PHE A 172 3.03 -34.57 10.75
N GLU A 173 2.58 -35.81 10.55
CA GLU A 173 1.83 -36.24 9.37
C GLU A 173 0.59 -35.35 9.24
N SER A 174 0.67 -34.33 8.38
CA SER A 174 -0.55 -33.72 7.86
C SER A 174 -1.14 -34.75 6.89
N GLU A 175 -2.39 -35.15 7.09
CA GLU A 175 -3.08 -36.17 6.27
C GLU A 175 -3.24 -35.78 4.78
N ASN A 176 -2.69 -34.64 4.36
CA ASN A 176 -2.88 -34.08 3.03
C ASN A 176 -1.53 -33.80 2.34
N ASP A 177 -1.06 -34.75 1.53
CA ASP A 177 0.23 -34.70 0.80
C ASP A 177 0.44 -33.38 0.03
N LEU A 178 -0.65 -32.76 -0.44
CA LEU A 178 -0.62 -31.50 -1.18
C LEU A 178 -0.09 -30.32 -0.34
N VAL A 179 -0.42 -30.27 0.96
CA VAL A 179 -0.01 -29.18 1.85
C VAL A 179 1.47 -29.31 2.21
N CYS A 180 1.93 -30.54 2.49
CA CYS A 180 3.33 -30.85 2.78
C CYS A 180 4.28 -30.48 1.63
N ASN A 181 3.80 -30.54 0.39
CA ASN A 181 4.61 -30.31 -0.80
C ASN A 181 4.85 -28.84 -1.15
N ILE A 182 4.15 -27.90 -0.50
CA ILE A 182 4.34 -26.46 -0.76
C ILE A 182 5.26 -25.87 0.31
N PRO A 183 6.41 -25.27 -0.06
CA PRO A 183 7.36 -24.74 0.91
C PRO A 183 6.77 -23.61 1.74
N VAL A 184 7.11 -23.56 3.03
CA VAL A 184 6.80 -22.45 3.93
C VAL A 184 8.04 -21.59 4.12
N VAL A 185 7.91 -20.29 3.94
CA VAL A 185 8.97 -19.32 4.15
C VAL A 185 8.45 -18.10 4.91
N PRO A 186 9.28 -17.41 5.72
CA PRO A 186 8.90 -16.13 6.29
C PRO A 186 8.57 -15.12 5.19
N TYR A 187 7.53 -14.30 5.38
CA TYR A 187 7.09 -13.35 4.35
C TYR A 187 8.19 -12.38 3.89
N TYR A 188 9.12 -12.02 4.79
CA TYR A 188 10.21 -11.09 4.51
C TYR A 188 11.41 -11.73 3.80
N SER A 189 11.46 -13.05 3.63
CA SER A 189 12.57 -13.72 2.93
C SER A 189 12.38 -13.79 1.42
N VAL A 190 11.22 -13.38 0.92
CA VAL A 190 10.90 -13.36 -0.51
C VAL A 190 11.25 -11.99 -1.08
N ASP A 191 11.97 -11.99 -2.22
CA ASP A 191 12.13 -10.81 -3.05
C ASP A 191 10.93 -10.70 -4.00
N PHE A 192 9.95 -9.89 -3.60
CA PHE A 192 8.77 -9.58 -4.39
C PHE A 192 9.09 -8.63 -5.55
N GLY A 193 10.20 -7.89 -5.48
CA GLY A 193 10.57 -6.87 -6.46
C GLY A 193 10.96 -7.44 -7.83
N ILE A 194 11.38 -8.70 -7.89
CA ILE A 194 11.73 -9.40 -9.14
C ILE A 194 10.51 -10.04 -9.83
N LEU A 195 9.36 -10.09 -9.17
CA LEU A 195 8.17 -10.77 -9.67
C LEU A 195 7.36 -9.83 -10.57
N LYS A 196 6.91 -10.35 -11.72
CA LYS A 196 6.07 -9.58 -12.64
C LYS A 196 4.68 -9.35 -12.09
N HIS A 197 4.11 -10.36 -11.44
CA HIS A 197 2.79 -10.32 -10.88
C HIS A 197 2.70 -11.24 -9.65
N ILE A 198 2.03 -10.77 -8.61
CA ILE A 198 1.92 -11.43 -7.32
C ILE A 198 0.44 -11.72 -7.05
N THR A 199 0.10 -12.92 -6.64
CA THR A 199 -1.24 -13.26 -6.15
C THR A 199 -1.14 -13.82 -4.75
N LEU A 200 -1.76 -13.17 -3.77
CA LEU A 200 -1.78 -13.60 -2.38
C LEU A 200 -3.17 -14.15 -2.01
N ILE A 201 -3.19 -15.39 -1.55
CA ILE A 201 -4.39 -16.10 -1.07
C ILE A 201 -4.50 -15.95 0.44
N ILE A 202 -5.69 -15.58 0.89
CA ILE A 202 -6.04 -15.33 2.29
C ILE A 202 -7.24 -16.21 2.64
N GLY A 203 -7.10 -17.06 3.65
CA GLY A 203 -8.16 -17.96 4.12
C GLY A 203 -9.11 -17.35 5.15
N GLY A 204 -10.24 -18.02 5.35
CA GLY A 204 -11.15 -17.71 6.45
C GLY A 204 -10.61 -18.17 7.81
N GLU A 205 -11.08 -17.56 8.91
CA GLU A 205 -10.56 -17.88 10.25
C GLU A 205 -10.81 -19.33 10.71
N THR A 206 -12.01 -19.84 10.47
CA THR A 206 -12.46 -21.11 11.07
C THR A 206 -12.00 -22.33 10.28
N GLU A 207 -12.11 -22.26 8.95
CA GLU A 207 -11.78 -23.38 8.05
C GLU A 207 -10.34 -23.27 7.50
N GLY A 208 -9.67 -22.14 7.73
CA GLY A 208 -8.34 -21.86 7.18
C GLY A 208 -8.33 -21.74 5.66
N ILE A 209 -7.26 -22.25 5.06
CA ILE A 209 -7.02 -22.26 3.61
C ILE A 209 -7.63 -23.54 3.01
N SER A 210 -8.45 -23.41 1.96
CA SER A 210 -9.09 -24.58 1.33
C SER A 210 -8.10 -25.42 0.52
N GLU A 211 -8.47 -26.68 0.24
CA GLU A 211 -7.69 -27.55 -0.63
C GLU A 211 -7.50 -26.96 -2.04
N ASN A 212 -8.51 -26.26 -2.57
CA ASN A 212 -8.41 -25.61 -3.89
C ASN A 212 -7.34 -24.51 -3.92
N SER A 213 -7.19 -23.76 -2.83
CA SER A 213 -6.11 -22.79 -2.66
C SER A 213 -4.73 -23.47 -2.71
N TYR A 214 -4.55 -24.58 -2.00
CA TYR A 214 -3.30 -25.35 -2.05
C TYR A 214 -3.04 -25.94 -3.44
N ARG A 215 -4.05 -26.53 -4.09
CA ARG A 215 -3.94 -27.05 -5.46
C ARG A 215 -3.53 -25.96 -6.44
N LEU A 216 -4.11 -24.76 -6.35
CA LEU A 216 -3.74 -23.63 -7.21
C LEU A 216 -2.28 -23.23 -6.99
N ALA A 217 -1.84 -23.13 -5.74
CA ALA A 217 -0.45 -22.81 -5.42
C ALA A 217 0.51 -23.89 -5.91
N ALA A 218 0.22 -25.17 -5.66
CA ALA A 218 1.05 -26.29 -6.12
C ALA A 218 1.22 -26.30 -7.65
N ASN A 219 0.13 -26.12 -8.40
CA ASN A 219 0.13 -26.08 -9.86
C ASN A 219 0.96 -24.92 -10.46
N LYS A 220 1.23 -23.89 -9.67
CA LYS A 220 1.98 -22.70 -10.06
C LYS A 220 3.34 -22.58 -9.35
N ASN A 221 3.79 -23.65 -8.69
CA ASN A 221 5.01 -23.65 -7.87
C ASN A 221 5.04 -22.50 -6.85
N GLY A 222 3.90 -22.24 -6.22
CA GLY A 222 3.71 -21.18 -5.24
C GLY A 222 4.38 -21.48 -3.91
N LEU A 223 4.28 -20.51 -3.00
CA LEU A 223 4.90 -20.57 -1.67
C LEU A 223 3.87 -20.25 -0.59
N ARG A 224 4.07 -20.81 0.60
CA ARG A 224 3.33 -20.43 1.81
C ARG A 224 4.15 -19.40 2.57
N LEU A 225 3.55 -18.24 2.79
CA LEU A 225 4.15 -17.13 3.53
C LEU A 225 3.68 -17.20 4.98
N ASN A 226 4.65 -17.33 5.87
CA ASN A 226 4.43 -17.28 7.30
C ASN A 226 4.82 -15.90 7.86
N ILE A 227 4.01 -15.40 8.81
CA ILE A 227 4.40 -14.26 9.65
C ILE A 227 4.93 -14.86 10.96
N PRO A 228 6.25 -14.76 11.25
CA PRO A 228 6.77 -15.29 12.50
C PRO A 228 6.16 -14.55 13.70
N LEU A 229 5.55 -15.30 14.62
CA LEU A 229 4.91 -14.79 15.83
C LEU A 229 5.67 -15.21 17.09
N GLN A 230 5.44 -14.46 18.17
CA GLN A 230 5.97 -14.82 19.48
C GLN A 230 5.34 -16.14 19.98
N LYS A 231 6.12 -16.96 20.70
CA LYS A 231 5.63 -18.20 21.31
C LYS A 231 4.35 -17.96 22.12
N GLY A 232 3.34 -18.80 21.91
CA GLY A 232 2.03 -18.71 22.55
C GLY A 232 1.01 -17.84 21.82
N VAL A 233 1.35 -17.28 20.66
CA VAL A 233 0.41 -16.61 19.76
C VAL A 233 0.24 -17.48 18.52
N ASP A 234 -0.96 -18.02 18.33
CA ASP A 234 -1.23 -19.00 17.25
C ASP A 234 -1.37 -18.31 15.89
N SER A 235 -2.06 -17.17 15.83
CA SER A 235 -2.32 -16.45 14.59
C SER A 235 -2.65 -14.98 14.82
N LEU A 236 -2.61 -14.20 13.74
CA LEU A 236 -3.12 -12.84 13.69
C LEU A 236 -4.51 -12.82 13.09
N ASN A 237 -5.26 -11.75 13.34
CA ASN A 237 -6.46 -11.44 12.57
C ASN A 237 -6.14 -11.42 11.07
N THR A 238 -7.01 -12.01 10.25
CA THR A 238 -6.83 -12.16 8.80
C THR A 238 -6.58 -10.84 8.07
N GLY A 239 -7.28 -9.77 8.46
CA GLY A 239 -7.06 -8.43 7.89
C GLY A 239 -5.70 -7.85 8.26
N MET A 240 -5.23 -8.10 9.49
CA MET A 240 -3.90 -7.67 9.94
C MET A 240 -2.78 -8.45 9.24
N ALA A 241 -2.91 -9.77 9.13
CA ALA A 241 -1.96 -10.61 8.42
C ALA A 241 -1.83 -10.19 6.95
N THR A 242 -2.98 -9.96 6.29
CA THR A 242 -3.03 -9.42 4.93
C THR A 242 -2.28 -8.09 4.82
N ALA A 243 -2.53 -7.15 5.75
CA ALA A 243 -1.86 -5.85 5.72
C ALA A 243 -0.34 -5.99 5.86
N VAL A 244 0.15 -6.80 6.80
CA VAL A 244 1.59 -7.01 7.01
C VAL A 244 2.28 -7.51 5.73
N ILE A 245 1.73 -8.56 5.12
CA ILE A 245 2.33 -9.17 3.93
C ILE A 245 2.21 -8.24 2.71
N ALA A 246 1.02 -7.68 2.48
CA ALA A 246 0.75 -6.88 1.28
C ALA A 246 1.49 -5.51 1.29
N PHE A 247 1.68 -4.89 2.46
CA PHE A 247 2.50 -3.68 2.56
C PHE A 247 4.00 -3.95 2.38
N GLU A 248 4.50 -5.13 2.76
CA GLU A 248 5.88 -5.52 2.44
C GLU A 248 6.06 -5.72 0.92
N MET A 249 5.12 -6.40 0.26
CA MET A 249 5.10 -6.51 -1.21
C MET A 249 5.13 -5.13 -1.87
N ARG A 250 4.26 -4.21 -1.44
CA ARG A 250 4.24 -2.83 -1.95
C ARG A 250 5.56 -2.11 -1.73
N LYS A 251 6.14 -2.23 -0.53
CA LYS A 251 7.40 -1.57 -0.18
C LYS A 251 8.51 -1.98 -1.16
N GLN A 252 8.69 -3.27 -1.39
CA GLN A 252 9.72 -3.77 -2.31
C GLN A 252 9.45 -3.34 -3.77
N LEU A 253 8.20 -3.41 -4.23
CA LEU A 253 7.84 -2.95 -5.58
C LEU A 253 8.10 -1.45 -5.79
N ILE A 254 7.76 -0.60 -4.82
CA ILE A 254 8.03 0.84 -4.87
C ILE A 254 9.54 1.10 -4.87
N GLN A 255 10.33 0.35 -4.10
CA GLN A 255 11.80 0.49 -4.09
C GLN A 255 12.40 0.19 -5.48
N VAL A 256 11.93 -0.87 -6.14
CA VAL A 256 12.35 -1.21 -7.51
C VAL A 256 11.94 -0.11 -8.49
N GLN A 257 10.71 0.39 -8.40
CA GLN A 257 10.22 1.48 -9.27
C GLN A 257 11.02 2.78 -9.06
N ALA A 258 11.32 3.13 -7.81
CA ALA A 258 12.11 4.31 -7.47
C ALA A 258 13.54 4.20 -7.98
N LYS A 259 14.19 3.05 -7.80
CA LYS A 259 15.55 2.80 -8.32
C LYS A 259 15.58 2.92 -9.85
N ALA A 260 14.64 2.27 -10.54
CA ALA A 260 14.54 2.34 -11.99
C ALA A 260 14.27 3.78 -12.49
N HIS A 261 13.57 4.60 -11.72
CA HIS A 261 13.37 6.02 -12.05
C HIS A 261 14.67 6.84 -11.91
N LEU A 262 15.43 6.62 -10.84
CA LEU A 262 16.73 7.28 -10.62
C LEU A 262 17.75 6.89 -11.69
N ASP A 263 17.85 5.60 -12.04
CA ASP A 263 18.77 5.11 -13.06
C ASP A 263 18.48 5.77 -14.43
N LYS A 264 17.20 5.90 -14.80
CA LYS A 264 16.79 6.61 -16.03
C LYS A 264 17.17 8.09 -16.01
N GLN A 265 17.08 8.76 -14.86
CA GLN A 265 17.49 10.16 -14.74
C GLN A 265 19.02 10.33 -14.79
N GLY A 266 19.79 9.40 -14.21
CA GLY A 266 21.26 9.37 -14.30
C GLY A 266 21.74 9.21 -15.74
N MET A 267 21.17 8.24 -16.47
CA MET A 267 21.49 8.01 -17.89
C MET A 267 21.13 9.22 -18.78
N ASN A 268 20.02 9.91 -18.51
CA ASN A 268 19.65 11.11 -19.25
C ASN A 268 20.62 12.28 -18.99
N LYS A 269 21.17 12.41 -17.78
CA LYS A 269 22.20 13.42 -17.47
C LYS A 269 23.52 13.10 -18.17
N GLU A 270 23.94 11.83 -18.20
CA GLU A 270 25.15 11.40 -18.93
C GLU A 270 24.99 11.60 -20.45
N ALA A 271 23.86 11.18 -21.04
CA ALA A 271 23.59 11.36 -22.46
C ALA A 271 23.53 12.85 -22.88
N SER A 272 23.08 13.74 -21.98
CA SER A 272 23.07 15.19 -22.23
C SER A 272 24.48 15.81 -22.16
N SER A 273 25.36 15.26 -21.31
CA SER A 273 26.76 15.71 -21.20
C SER A 273 27.66 15.24 -22.34
N VAL A 274 27.32 14.11 -22.99
CA VAL A 274 28.09 13.58 -24.14
C VAL A 274 27.81 14.39 -25.43
N ASN A 275 26.64 15.02 -25.55
CA ASN A 275 26.28 15.84 -26.72
C ASN A 275 26.85 17.28 -26.70
N THR A 276 27.70 17.64 -25.73
CA THR A 276 28.33 18.98 -25.66
C THR A 276 29.80 19.02 -26.09
N VAL A 277 30.36 17.92 -26.60
CA VAL A 277 31.75 17.89 -27.13
C VAL A 277 31.72 17.77 -28.66
N GLY A 278 31.29 18.84 -29.33
CA GLY A 278 31.18 18.83 -30.79
C GLY A 278 30.67 20.14 -31.39
N GLY A 279 31.24 21.27 -30.97
CA GLY A 279 30.86 22.58 -31.52
C GLY A 279 31.86 23.65 -31.15
N ALA A 280 32.97 23.72 -31.87
CA ALA A 280 33.84 24.88 -31.84
C ALA A 280 33.09 26.08 -32.41
N VAL A 281 32.74 27.05 -31.57
CA VAL A 281 32.31 28.38 -32.01
C VAL A 281 33.31 29.38 -31.44
N ALA A 282 33.96 30.09 -32.35
CA ALA A 282 34.97 31.10 -32.08
C ALA A 282 34.39 32.25 -31.24
N VAL A 283 35.11 32.61 -30.18
CA VAL A 283 34.86 33.82 -29.38
C VAL A 283 35.59 34.98 -30.05
N GLN A 284 34.85 35.97 -30.56
CA GLN A 284 35.38 37.31 -30.83
C GLN A 284 35.02 38.23 -29.66
N SER A 285 36.05 38.84 -29.09
CA SER A 285 36.01 39.85 -28.05
C SER A 285 35.77 41.25 -28.63
N ALA A 286 34.92 42.05 -27.99
CA ALA A 286 35.18 43.46 -27.59
C ALA A 286 33.86 44.24 -27.35
N GLY A 287 33.82 45.05 -26.29
CA GLY A 287 32.86 46.17 -26.18
C GLY A 287 32.23 46.35 -24.80
N VAL A 288 32.75 47.31 -24.04
CA VAL A 288 32.39 47.73 -22.67
C VAL A 288 31.20 48.69 -22.67
N ASP A 289 30.28 48.60 -21.70
CA ASP A 289 29.82 49.75 -20.86
C ASP A 289 29.02 49.28 -19.61
N PRO A 290 29.19 49.89 -18.41
CA PRO A 290 28.67 49.36 -17.14
C PRO A 290 27.44 50.14 -16.64
N ARG A 291 26.43 49.44 -16.11
CA ARG A 291 25.47 49.99 -15.15
C ARG A 291 25.02 48.90 -14.15
N PRO A 292 24.99 49.17 -12.83
CA PRO A 292 24.64 48.18 -11.81
C PRO A 292 23.12 48.13 -11.58
N PRO A 293 22.58 46.99 -11.12
CA PRO A 293 21.90 47.05 -9.82
C PRO A 293 22.03 45.80 -8.92
N HIS A 294 22.22 46.09 -7.63
CA HIS A 294 21.71 45.43 -6.42
C HIS A 294 22.26 44.08 -5.91
N PRO A 295 22.37 43.96 -4.56
CA PRO A 295 23.17 42.92 -3.90
C PRO A 295 22.41 41.59 -3.77
N ALA A 296 23.20 40.50 -3.79
CA ALA A 296 22.73 39.16 -3.44
C ALA A 296 22.24 39.10 -1.98
N PRO A 297 21.23 38.28 -1.65
CA PRO A 297 20.79 38.10 -0.27
C PRO A 297 21.87 37.37 0.56
N PRO A 298 21.92 37.59 1.88
CA PRO A 298 22.93 36.96 2.72
C PRO A 298 22.65 35.45 2.86
N LEU A 299 23.71 34.65 2.77
CA LEU A 299 23.74 33.26 3.23
C LEU A 299 23.39 33.23 4.72
N LEU A 300 22.22 32.68 5.05
CA LEU A 300 21.85 32.33 6.42
C LEU A 300 22.75 31.18 6.90
N THR A 301 23.79 31.50 7.67
CA THR A 301 24.50 30.52 8.48
C THR A 301 23.60 30.08 9.64
N ALA A 302 23.20 28.82 9.68
CA ALA A 302 22.48 28.26 10.82
C ALA A 302 23.42 28.11 12.04
N PRO A 303 22.97 28.40 13.28
CA PRO A 303 23.82 28.28 14.46
C PRO A 303 24.10 26.82 14.80
N ALA A 304 25.36 26.51 15.10
CA ALA A 304 25.79 25.21 15.60
C ALA A 304 25.08 24.88 16.92
N GLY A 305 24.31 23.79 16.94
CA GLY A 305 23.65 23.30 18.16
C GLY A 305 22.18 22.87 18.02
N GLY A 306 21.63 22.89 16.81
CA GLY A 306 20.25 22.46 16.56
C GLY A 306 20.00 20.96 16.84
N PRO A 307 18.72 20.56 17.00
CA PRO A 307 18.32 19.19 17.37
C PRO A 307 18.80 18.12 16.37
N LEU A 308 19.03 18.49 15.11
CA LEU A 308 19.59 17.59 14.08
C LEU A 308 21.08 17.29 14.31
N THR A 309 21.86 18.28 14.75
CA THR A 309 23.28 18.08 15.10
C THR A 309 23.43 17.21 16.36
N GLN A 310 22.49 17.32 17.30
CA GLN A 310 22.44 16.47 18.48
C GLN A 310 22.02 15.03 18.15
N LEU A 311 21.11 14.84 17.19
CA LEU A 311 20.71 13.51 16.71
C LEU A 311 21.86 12.80 15.98
N ALA A 312 22.58 13.52 15.11
CA ALA A 312 23.75 12.99 14.41
C ALA A 312 24.88 12.57 15.37
N ASN A 313 25.14 13.39 16.40
CA ASN A 313 26.13 13.06 17.43
C ASN A 313 25.71 11.86 18.30
N ARG A 314 24.41 11.70 18.61
CA ARG A 314 23.89 10.52 19.32
C ARG A 314 24.03 9.23 18.50
N ILE A 315 23.80 9.30 17.19
CA ILE A 315 23.93 8.14 16.28
C ILE A 315 25.41 7.72 16.16
N CYS A 316 26.35 8.68 16.13
CA CYS A 316 27.78 8.39 16.13
C CYS A 316 28.27 7.77 17.45
N GLN A 317 27.76 8.21 18.61
CA GLN A 317 28.14 7.64 19.91
C GLN A 317 27.57 6.24 20.13
N LEU A 318 26.33 5.97 19.72
CA LEU A 318 25.72 4.63 19.84
C LEU A 318 26.38 3.57 18.94
N SER A 319 27.09 4.01 17.88
CA SER A 319 27.72 3.11 16.90
C SER A 319 29.17 2.71 17.24
N PHE A 320 29.75 3.21 18.34
CA PHE A 320 31.11 2.84 18.76
C PHE A 320 31.15 1.52 19.55
N ASP A 321 30.03 1.11 20.16
CA ASP A 321 29.94 -0.12 20.96
C ASP A 321 29.77 -1.40 20.13
N ASN A 322 29.56 -1.30 18.81
CA ASN A 322 29.35 -2.45 17.94
C ASN A 322 30.17 -2.34 16.65
N ARG A 323 31.42 -2.84 16.68
CA ARG A 323 32.43 -2.70 15.61
C ARG A 323 32.04 -3.29 14.24
N THR A 324 30.93 -4.00 14.13
CA THR A 324 30.45 -4.62 12.88
C THR A 324 29.42 -3.77 12.12
N ALA A 325 28.84 -2.73 12.72
CA ALA A 325 27.82 -1.88 12.07
C ALA A 325 28.41 -0.67 11.29
N PHE A 326 29.71 -0.41 11.44
CA PHE A 326 30.33 0.84 10.98
C PHE A 326 30.38 0.98 9.44
N ALA A 327 30.51 -0.12 8.70
CA ALA A 327 30.67 -0.07 7.25
C ALA A 327 29.35 0.11 6.47
N GLN A 328 28.21 -0.33 7.01
CA GLN A 328 26.93 -0.30 6.28
C GLN A 328 26.14 1.01 6.49
N HIS A 329 26.33 1.73 7.59
CA HIS A 329 25.64 3.00 7.82
C HIS A 329 26.33 4.22 7.18
N LEU A 330 27.64 4.17 6.95
CA LEU A 330 28.38 5.24 6.26
C LEU A 330 27.91 5.42 4.80
N VAL A 331 27.59 4.32 4.11
CA VAL A 331 27.09 4.35 2.73
C VAL A 331 25.73 5.04 2.61
N PHE A 332 24.90 5.02 3.66
CA PHE A 332 23.57 5.63 3.63
C PHE A 332 23.63 7.15 3.81
N LEU A 333 24.61 7.68 4.54
CA LEU A 333 24.70 9.10 4.87
C LEU A 333 25.40 9.94 3.78
N GLU A 334 26.39 9.38 3.06
CA GLU A 334 27.06 10.10 1.96
C GLU A 334 26.15 10.39 0.76
N SER A 335 25.09 9.58 0.57
CA SER A 335 24.17 9.74 -0.57
C SER A 335 23.21 10.94 -0.46
N SER A 336 23.16 11.61 0.69
CA SER A 336 22.20 12.69 0.95
C SER A 336 22.83 14.04 1.31
N TRP A 337 24.11 14.10 1.73
CA TRP A 337 24.78 15.34 2.18
C TRP A 337 26.30 15.27 1.95
N PRO A 338 26.98 16.36 1.51
CA PRO A 338 28.44 16.38 1.45
C PRO A 338 29.00 16.57 2.86
N LEU A 339 29.51 15.50 3.47
CA LEU A 339 30.15 15.54 4.78
C LEU A 339 31.63 15.18 4.64
N THR A 340 32.51 16.10 5.02
CA THR A 340 33.96 15.88 4.99
C THR A 340 34.44 15.38 6.37
N LEU A 341 34.92 14.14 6.46
CA LEU A 341 35.47 13.56 7.70
C LEU A 341 36.91 14.04 7.92
N GLN A 342 37.14 14.92 8.90
CA GLN A 342 38.49 15.28 9.35
C GLN A 342 38.90 14.49 10.60
N ARG A 343 40.11 13.92 10.56
CA ARG A 343 40.69 13.09 11.62
C ARG A 343 41.25 13.99 12.73
N ALA A 344 40.58 14.06 13.88
CA ALA A 344 41.03 14.85 15.04
C ALA A 344 41.64 13.95 16.12
N GLY A 345 42.83 13.41 15.85
CA GLY A 345 43.62 12.67 16.84
C GLY A 345 43.11 11.25 17.17
N PRO A 346 43.71 10.57 18.18
CA PRO A 346 43.60 9.11 18.34
C PRO A 346 42.23 8.59 18.75
N ALA A 347 41.28 9.45 19.12
CA ALA A 347 40.02 9.03 19.72
C ALA A 347 38.79 9.89 19.40
N VAL A 348 38.86 10.84 18.45
CA VAL A 348 37.70 11.68 18.09
C VAL A 348 37.65 11.95 16.58
N CYS A 349 36.56 11.54 15.93
CA CYS A 349 36.18 12.05 14.61
C CYS A 349 35.07 13.09 14.80
N LYS A 350 35.19 14.24 14.11
CA LYS A 350 34.21 15.33 14.19
C LYS A 350 33.59 15.50 12.80
N CYS A 351 32.27 15.36 12.68
CA CYS A 351 31.57 15.70 11.45
C CYS A 351 31.41 17.22 11.37
N VAL A 352 31.91 17.82 10.28
CA VAL A 352 31.69 19.23 9.95
C VAL A 352 30.80 19.27 8.71
N VAL A 353 29.78 20.11 8.75
CA VAL A 353 28.90 20.39 7.61
C VAL A 353 29.53 21.57 6.87
N ASP A 354 29.86 21.39 5.58
CA ASP A 354 30.34 22.47 4.72
C ASP A 354 29.17 23.29 4.13
#